data_AF-A0A0Q7YZ02-F1
#
_entry.id   AF-A0A0Q7YZ02-F1
#
_cell.length_a   1.000
_cell.length_b   1.000
_cell.length_c   1.000
_cell.angle_alpha   90.00
_cell.angle_beta   90.00
_cell.angle_gamma   90.00
#
_symmetry.space_group_name_H-M   'P 1'
#
loop_
_entity.id
_entity.type
_entity.pdbx_description
1 polymer ?
#
loop_
_entity_poly.entity_id
_entity_poly.type
_entity_poly.pdbx_seq_one_letter_code
_entity_poly.pdbx_strand_id
1 'polypeptide(L)'
;MRADMFKVIVERPRRGSRHVPSVKLKRSDPGIHFIGHKRQVKTEARFYKDLNENLGPLIRFLRSRRGRRWDDVFSEICAGLDTGSTVKMHVRAHLDDFVASRISIGRDGEWMTDGQVLGRKTTWAWRHWHFFVDPTDGILRDAAELERRLPPANRAAKGGGR
;
A
#
# COMPACT_ATOMS: atom_id res chain seq x y z
N MET A 1 6.20 5.59 -17.92
CA MET A 1 6.93 4.99 -16.78
C MET A 1 8.27 4.47 -17.29
N ARG A 2 9.35 4.52 -16.51
CA ARG A 2 10.63 3.91 -16.94
C ARG A 2 10.47 2.39 -17.07
N ALA A 3 10.95 1.80 -18.17
CA ALA A 3 10.79 0.37 -18.46
C ALA A 3 11.45 -0.55 -17.42
N ASP A 4 12.53 -0.10 -16.79
CA ASP A 4 13.32 -0.84 -15.81
C ASP A 4 12.91 -0.58 -14.34
N MET A 5 11.83 0.17 -14.10
CA MET A 5 11.47 0.63 -12.75
C MET A 5 11.22 -0.52 -11.77
N PHE A 6 10.62 -1.64 -12.20
CA PHE A 6 10.42 -2.80 -11.33
C PHE A 6 11.75 -3.37 -10.82
N LYS A 7 12.80 -3.32 -11.63
CA LYS A 7 14.13 -3.83 -11.28
C LYS A 7 14.75 -2.97 -10.18
N VAL A 8 14.73 -1.65 -10.38
CA VAL A 8 15.22 -0.66 -9.39
C VAL A 8 14.48 -0.78 -8.04
N ILE A 9 13.20 -1.12 -8.07
CA ILE A 9 12.39 -1.30 -6.86
C ILE A 9 12.82 -2.56 -6.09
N VAL A 10 13.18 -3.66 -6.75
CA VAL A 10 13.45 -4.95 -6.08
C VAL A 10 14.92 -5.30 -5.86
N GLU A 11 15.85 -4.50 -6.35
CA GLU A 11 17.29 -4.77 -6.28
C GLU A 11 17.88 -4.75 -4.86
N ARG A 12 17.16 -4.24 -3.85
CA ARG A 12 17.69 -4.15 -2.49
C ARG A 12 17.72 -5.53 -1.81
N PRO A 13 18.79 -5.84 -1.07
CA PRO A 13 18.87 -7.08 -0.31
C PRO A 13 17.75 -7.13 0.75
N ARG A 14 17.15 -8.32 0.90
CA ARG A 14 16.13 -8.57 1.94
C ARG A 14 16.65 -8.16 3.32
N ARG A 15 15.79 -7.53 4.12
CA ARG A 15 16.12 -7.23 5.51
C ARG A 15 16.37 -8.52 6.27
N GLY A 16 17.28 -8.49 7.23
CA GLY A 16 17.68 -9.68 8.00
C GLY A 16 18.55 -10.68 7.24
N SER A 17 18.81 -10.50 5.94
CA SER A 17 19.60 -11.46 5.13
C SER A 17 20.99 -11.80 5.69
N ARG A 18 21.64 -10.85 6.38
CA ARG A 18 22.95 -11.04 7.03
C ARG A 18 22.88 -11.76 8.38
N HIS A 19 21.72 -11.71 9.06
CA HIS A 19 21.55 -12.23 10.42
C HIS A 19 20.79 -13.56 10.45
N VAL A 20 20.06 -13.89 9.38
CA VAL A 20 19.29 -15.12 9.27
C VAL A 20 20.21 -16.25 8.81
N PRO A 21 20.55 -17.22 9.67
CA PRO A 21 21.29 -18.40 9.24
C PRO A 21 20.51 -19.14 8.15
N SER A 22 21.20 -19.88 7.29
CA SER A 22 20.55 -20.79 6.36
C SER A 22 19.66 -21.74 7.17
N VAL A 23 18.35 -21.66 6.98
CA VAL A 23 17.40 -22.61 7.58
C VAL A 23 17.49 -23.90 6.77
N LYS A 24 18.60 -24.63 6.91
CA LYS A 24 18.54 -26.07 6.70
C LYS A 24 17.64 -26.57 7.82
N LEU A 25 16.53 -27.23 7.47
CA LEU A 25 15.69 -27.95 8.42
C LEU A 25 16.61 -28.82 9.28
N LYS A 26 17.01 -28.32 10.45
CA LYS A 26 17.57 -29.19 11.47
C LYS A 26 16.38 -30.04 11.89
N ARG A 27 16.57 -31.36 11.95
CA ARG A 27 15.60 -32.25 12.60
C ARG A 27 15.30 -31.63 13.96
N SER A 28 14.07 -31.15 14.11
CA SER A 28 13.59 -30.63 15.37
C SER A 28 13.67 -31.74 16.41
N ASP A 29 13.74 -31.32 17.67
CA ASP A 29 13.65 -32.15 18.87
C ASP A 29 12.75 -33.39 18.64
N PRO A 30 13.23 -34.63 18.90
CA PRO A 30 12.50 -35.86 18.60
C PRO A 30 11.11 -35.97 19.21
N GLY A 31 10.72 -35.10 20.16
CA GLY A 31 9.36 -35.03 20.72
C GLY A 31 8.33 -34.20 19.94
N ILE A 32 8.72 -33.46 18.88
CA ILE A 32 7.80 -32.62 18.10
C ILE A 32 7.42 -33.31 16.79
N HIS A 33 6.31 -34.03 16.79
CA HIS A 33 5.91 -34.87 15.65
C HIS A 33 4.99 -34.19 14.62
N PHE A 34 4.40 -33.02 14.91
CA PHE A 34 3.34 -32.45 14.06
C PHE A 34 3.31 -30.91 14.01
N ILE A 35 4.46 -30.26 13.78
CA ILE A 35 4.46 -28.82 13.48
C ILE A 35 4.66 -28.58 11.98
N GLY A 36 3.76 -27.79 11.37
CA GLY A 36 3.94 -27.37 9.98
C GLY A 36 5.17 -26.46 9.83
N HIS A 37 5.85 -26.54 8.68
CA HIS A 37 7.10 -25.82 8.43
C HIS A 37 7.02 -24.30 8.70
N LYS A 38 5.88 -23.65 8.42
CA LYS A 38 5.67 -22.23 8.75
C LYS A 38 5.74 -21.96 10.26
N ARG A 39 5.20 -22.86 11.08
CA ARG A 39 5.21 -22.74 12.54
C ARG A 39 6.62 -23.01 13.08
N GLN A 40 7.30 -24.02 12.54
CA GLN A 40 8.68 -24.34 12.91
C GLN A 40 9.62 -23.15 12.69
N VAL A 41 9.62 -22.56 11.49
CA VAL A 41 10.45 -21.39 11.18
C VAL A 41 10.12 -20.21 12.10
N LYS A 42 8.84 -19.96 12.42
CA LYS A 42 8.45 -18.88 13.34
C LYS A 42 8.93 -19.11 14.78
N THR A 43 8.89 -20.35 15.26
CA THR A 43 9.29 -20.68 16.64
C THR A 43 10.81 -20.73 16.80
N GLU A 44 11.52 -21.25 15.80
CA GLU A 44 12.97 -21.53 15.89
C GLU A 44 13.84 -20.38 15.36
N ALA A 45 13.33 -19.54 14.46
CA ALA A 45 14.12 -18.46 13.86
C ALA A 45 14.09 -17.20 14.73
N ARG A 46 15.23 -16.85 15.35
CA ARG A 46 15.42 -15.57 16.07
C ARG A 46 15.34 -14.35 15.16
N PHE A 47 15.55 -14.53 13.85
CA PHE A 47 15.50 -13.49 12.83
C PHE A 47 14.74 -14.01 11.61
N TYR A 48 14.03 -13.14 10.90
CA TYR A 48 13.31 -13.47 9.66
C TYR A 48 13.71 -12.53 8.51
N LYS A 49 13.50 -12.99 7.27
CA LYS A 49 13.81 -12.21 6.06
C LYS A 49 12.55 -11.54 5.55
N ASP A 50 12.60 -10.21 5.45
CA ASP A 50 11.53 -9.42 4.86
C ASP A 50 11.93 -8.82 3.52
N LEU A 51 10.92 -8.61 2.68
CA LEU A 51 11.06 -7.79 1.48
C LEU A 51 11.49 -6.37 1.88
N ASN A 52 12.31 -5.77 1.03
CA ASN A 52 12.96 -4.49 1.28
C ASN A 52 12.91 -3.64 0.01
N GLU A 53 11.73 -3.45 -0.56
CA GLU A 53 11.60 -2.68 -1.81
C GLU A 53 12.05 -1.22 -1.68
N ASN A 54 12.60 -0.68 -2.77
CA ASN A 54 12.86 0.75 -2.95
C ASN A 54 11.64 1.41 -3.63
N LEU A 55 10.69 1.94 -2.86
CA LEU A 55 9.46 2.53 -3.39
C LEU A 55 9.58 4.01 -3.80
N GLY A 56 10.74 4.64 -3.58
CA GLY A 56 10.99 6.04 -3.94
C GLY A 56 10.77 6.38 -5.42
N PRO A 57 11.23 5.56 -6.39
CA PRO A 57 10.95 5.76 -7.80
C PRO A 57 9.44 5.77 -8.13
N LEU A 58 8.66 4.88 -7.50
CA LEU A 58 7.21 4.80 -7.70
C LEU A 58 6.52 6.06 -7.20
N ILE A 59 6.88 6.53 -6.00
CA ILE A 59 6.34 7.78 -5.43
C ILE A 59 6.69 8.99 -6.32
N ARG A 60 7.92 9.07 -6.82
CA ARG A 60 8.35 10.15 -7.72
C ARG A 60 7.60 10.12 -9.05
N PHE A 61 7.36 8.94 -9.60
CA PHE A 61 6.53 8.75 -10.78
C PHE A 61 5.11 9.28 -10.54
N LEU A 62 4.44 8.85 -9.47
CA LEU A 62 3.09 9.33 -9.12
C LEU A 62 3.04 10.85 -8.95
N ARG A 63 4.04 11.43 -8.28
CA ARG A 63 4.15 12.89 -8.12
C ARG A 63 4.26 13.64 -9.45
N SER A 64 4.95 13.07 -10.43
CA SER A 64 5.08 13.64 -11.78
C SER A 64 3.80 13.52 -12.63
N ARG A 65 2.78 12.81 -12.13
CA ARG A 65 1.51 12.54 -12.80
C ARG A 65 0.31 13.20 -12.12
N ARG A 66 0.55 14.02 -11.08
CA ARG A 66 -0.50 14.83 -10.44
C ARG A 66 -1.24 15.67 -11.48
N GLY A 67 -2.56 15.81 -11.29
CA GLY A 67 -3.43 16.54 -12.22
C GLY A 67 -3.89 15.74 -13.44
N ARG A 68 -3.42 14.50 -13.62
CA ARG A 68 -3.92 13.59 -14.66
C ARG A 68 -5.02 12.67 -14.12
N ARG A 69 -5.86 12.15 -15.01
CA ARG A 69 -6.85 11.13 -14.68
C ARG A 69 -6.16 9.86 -14.18
N TRP A 70 -6.66 9.31 -13.08
CA TRP A 70 -6.10 8.13 -12.46
C TRP A 70 -6.11 6.93 -13.41
N ASP A 71 -7.17 6.73 -14.19
CA ASP A 71 -7.27 5.61 -15.13
C ASP A 71 -6.14 5.60 -16.16
N ASP A 72 -5.75 6.77 -16.68
CA ASP A 72 -4.62 6.91 -17.61
C ASP A 72 -3.30 6.60 -16.92
N VAL A 73 -3.11 7.11 -15.70
CA VAL A 73 -1.89 6.88 -14.91
C VAL A 73 -1.77 5.41 -14.54
N PHE A 74 -2.87 4.80 -14.11
CA PHE A 74 -2.94 3.40 -13.76
C PHE A 74 -2.69 2.50 -14.97
N SER A 75 -3.22 2.88 -16.15
CA SER A 75 -2.94 2.17 -17.40
C SER A 75 -1.47 2.28 -17.81
N GLU A 76 -0.86 3.45 -17.65
CA GLU A 76 0.59 3.66 -17.86
C GLU A 76 1.43 2.78 -16.91
N ILE A 77 0.98 2.59 -15.66
CA ILE A 77 1.62 1.68 -14.71
C ILE A 77 1.44 0.23 -15.13
N CYS A 78 0.23 -0.18 -15.50
CA CYS A 78 -0.07 -1.56 -15.94
C CYS A 78 0.74 -1.95 -17.17
N ALA A 79 0.97 -1.02 -18.10
CA ALA A 79 1.82 -1.25 -19.26
C ALA A 79 3.30 -1.50 -18.89
N GLY A 80 3.78 -0.89 -17.81
CA GLY A 80 5.15 -1.11 -17.31
C GLY A 80 5.29 -2.27 -16.31
N LEU A 81 4.21 -2.60 -15.59
CA LEU A 81 4.11 -3.63 -14.56
C LEU A 81 3.03 -4.65 -14.93
N ASP A 82 3.28 -5.44 -15.98
CA ASP A 82 2.39 -6.52 -16.38
C ASP A 82 2.24 -7.58 -15.27
N THR A 83 1.08 -8.24 -15.26
CA THR A 83 0.70 -9.22 -14.23
C THR A 83 1.36 -10.58 -14.40
N GLY A 84 2.17 -10.78 -15.46
CA GLY A 84 2.91 -12.03 -15.70
C GLY A 84 4.04 -12.30 -14.71
N SER A 85 4.39 -11.32 -13.87
CA SER A 85 5.44 -11.45 -12.85
C SER A 85 4.89 -11.20 -11.45
N THR A 86 5.08 -12.15 -10.54
CA THR A 86 4.74 -12.01 -9.12
C THR A 86 5.41 -10.79 -8.48
N VAL A 87 6.61 -10.44 -8.95
CA VAL A 87 7.33 -9.24 -8.50
C VAL A 87 6.62 -7.97 -8.95
N LYS A 88 6.23 -7.89 -10.22
CA LYS A 88 5.51 -6.72 -10.74
C LYS A 88 4.12 -6.57 -10.10
N MET A 89 3.43 -7.69 -9.87
CA MET A 89 2.19 -7.71 -9.09
C MET A 89 2.39 -7.17 -7.66
N HIS A 90 3.47 -7.58 -6.98
CA HIS A 90 3.80 -7.08 -5.65
C HIS A 90 4.07 -5.57 -5.66
N VAL A 91 4.83 -5.07 -6.64
CA VAL A 91 5.05 -3.62 -6.81
C VAL A 91 3.72 -2.88 -7.04
N ARG A 92 2.79 -3.47 -7.79
CA ARG A 92 1.46 -2.89 -8.00
C ARG A 92 0.62 -2.86 -6.73
N ALA A 93 0.74 -3.86 -5.86
CA ALA A 93 0.02 -3.89 -4.58
C ALA A 93 0.38 -2.68 -3.70
N HIS A 94 1.62 -2.19 -3.78
CA HIS A 94 2.03 -0.97 -3.07
C HIS A 94 1.34 0.31 -3.54
N LEU A 95 0.62 0.31 -4.67
CA LEU A 95 -0.18 1.47 -5.04
C LEU A 95 -1.25 1.79 -3.99
N ASP A 96 -1.87 0.76 -3.40
CA ASP A 96 -2.89 0.92 -2.36
C ASP A 96 -2.29 1.50 -1.05
N ASP A 97 -0.98 1.33 -0.83
CA ASP A 97 -0.26 1.91 0.31
C ASP A 97 -0.04 3.43 0.15
N PHE A 98 -0.01 3.94 -1.09
CA PHE A 98 0.36 5.33 -1.38
C PHE A 98 -0.78 6.17 -1.94
N VAL A 99 -1.75 5.54 -2.59
CA VAL A 99 -2.83 6.20 -3.32
C VAL A 99 -4.17 5.72 -2.79
N ALA A 100 -4.95 6.66 -2.25
CA ALA A 100 -6.35 6.44 -1.93
C ALA A 100 -7.19 6.46 -3.21
N SER A 101 -7.23 5.34 -3.95
CA SER A 101 -7.95 5.27 -5.23
C SER A 101 -9.41 4.80 -5.11
N ARG A 102 -9.78 4.17 -4.00
CA ARG A 102 -11.11 3.56 -3.79
C ARG A 102 -11.99 4.42 -2.87
N ILE A 103 -12.02 5.73 -3.14
CA ILE A 103 -12.90 6.64 -2.41
C ILE A 103 -14.29 6.55 -3.04
N SER A 104 -15.29 6.21 -2.24
CA SER A 104 -16.70 6.20 -2.63
C SER A 104 -17.44 7.39 -2.04
N ILE A 105 -18.52 7.83 -2.67
CA ILE A 105 -19.41 8.87 -2.15
C ILE A 105 -20.62 8.18 -1.50
N GLY A 106 -20.86 8.46 -0.22
CA GLY A 106 -21.97 7.96 0.57
C GLY A 106 -23.29 8.67 0.25
N ARG A 107 -24.36 8.29 0.96
CA ARG A 107 -25.72 8.75 0.66
C ARG A 107 -25.89 10.26 0.92
N ASP A 108 -25.20 10.80 1.90
CA ASP A 108 -25.30 12.20 2.31
C ASP A 108 -24.18 13.05 1.67
N GLY A 109 -23.52 12.52 0.63
CA GLY A 109 -22.41 13.18 -0.07
C GLY A 109 -21.07 13.06 0.64
N GLU A 110 -20.98 12.27 1.71
CA GLU A 110 -19.76 12.03 2.46
C GLU A 110 -18.78 11.14 1.70
N TRP A 111 -17.52 11.52 1.66
CA TRP A 111 -16.49 10.66 1.07
C TRP A 111 -16.15 9.54 2.06
N MET A 112 -16.02 8.31 1.56
CA MET A 112 -15.79 7.10 2.34
C MET A 112 -14.68 6.24 1.73
N THR A 113 -13.92 5.55 2.57
CA THR A 113 -12.94 4.51 2.18
C THR A 113 -13.15 3.31 3.09
N ASP A 114 -13.14 2.09 2.55
CA ASP A 114 -13.30 0.86 3.35
C ASP A 114 -14.49 0.90 4.32
N GLY A 115 -15.60 1.50 3.88
CA GLY A 115 -16.83 1.67 4.68
C GLY A 115 -16.76 2.74 5.78
N GLN A 116 -15.69 3.53 5.85
CA GLN A 116 -15.50 4.57 6.86
C GLN A 116 -15.43 5.97 6.23
N VAL A 117 -16.11 6.93 6.86
CA VAL A 117 -16.17 8.34 6.42
C VAL A 117 -14.81 9.03 6.61
N LEU A 118 -14.34 9.75 5.59
CA LEU A 118 -13.07 10.48 5.66
C LEU A 118 -13.14 11.69 6.59
N GLY A 119 -12.02 12.06 7.21
CA GLY A 119 -11.92 13.28 8.01
C GLY A 119 -12.39 13.16 9.47
N ARG A 120 -12.94 12.00 9.89
CA ARG A 120 -13.09 11.72 11.32
C ARG A 120 -11.69 11.53 11.93
N LYS A 121 -11.38 12.30 12.98
CA LYS A 121 -10.06 12.31 13.68
C LYS A 121 -9.55 10.94 14.17
N THR A 122 -10.35 9.89 14.05
CA THR A 122 -10.08 8.53 14.56
C THR A 122 -9.44 7.59 13.54
N THR A 123 -9.40 7.93 12.25
CA THR A 123 -8.84 7.02 11.25
C THR A 123 -7.35 7.27 11.05
N TRP A 124 -6.53 6.41 11.64
CA TRP A 124 -5.09 6.28 11.34
C TRP A 124 -4.80 6.02 9.85
N ALA A 125 -5.83 5.64 9.08
CA ALA A 125 -5.76 5.21 7.68
C ALA A 125 -5.20 6.27 6.70
N TRP A 126 -5.54 7.56 6.84
CA TRP A 126 -5.12 8.59 5.85
C TRP A 126 -3.64 8.95 5.93
N ARG A 127 -3.00 8.80 7.09
CA ARG A 127 -1.64 9.32 7.34
C ARG A 127 -0.57 8.58 6.55
N HIS A 128 -0.90 7.45 5.93
CA HIS A 128 0.02 6.65 5.13
C HIS A 128 -0.02 7.02 3.64
N TRP A 129 -1.08 7.66 3.17
CA TRP A 129 -1.23 8.00 1.77
C TRP A 129 -0.45 9.27 1.40
N HIS A 130 0.22 9.22 0.26
CA HIS A 130 0.85 10.38 -0.36
C HIS A 130 -0.07 11.07 -1.35
N PHE A 131 -0.99 10.32 -1.96
CA PHE A 131 -1.90 10.80 -3.00
C PHE A 131 -3.31 10.26 -2.77
N PHE A 132 -4.30 10.91 -3.39
CA PHE A 132 -5.66 10.40 -3.49
C PHE A 132 -6.22 10.64 -4.88
N VAL A 133 -7.23 9.84 -5.25
CA VAL A 133 -8.02 10.07 -6.46
C VAL A 133 -9.30 10.77 -6.02
N ASP A 134 -9.54 11.95 -6.57
CA ASP A 134 -10.78 12.68 -6.28
C ASP A 134 -11.96 11.89 -6.91
N PRO A 135 -12.94 11.45 -6.11
CA PRO A 135 -14.03 10.60 -6.58
C PRO A 135 -15.00 11.32 -7.52
N THR A 136 -14.90 12.65 -7.64
CA THR A 136 -15.79 13.45 -8.51
C THR A 136 -15.26 13.60 -9.94
N ASP A 137 -13.94 13.80 -10.09
CA ASP A 137 -13.30 14.05 -11.39
C ASP A 137 -12.31 12.94 -11.81
N GLY A 138 -11.98 12.01 -10.91
CA GLY A 138 -11.04 10.92 -11.13
C GLY A 138 -9.58 11.38 -11.24
N ILE A 139 -9.25 12.59 -10.78
CA ILE A 139 -7.91 13.16 -10.91
C ILE A 139 -7.03 12.75 -9.73
N LEU A 140 -5.77 12.39 -10.03
CA LEU A 140 -4.74 12.11 -9.04
C LEU A 140 -4.23 13.42 -8.40
N ARG A 141 -4.35 13.53 -7.07
CA ARG A 141 -4.01 14.72 -6.27
C ARG A 141 -3.13 14.38 -5.07
N ASP A 142 -2.47 15.38 -4.49
CA ASP A 142 -1.69 15.18 -3.26
C ASP A 142 -2.60 15.00 -2.05
N ALA A 143 -2.24 14.09 -1.13
CA ALA A 143 -2.99 13.88 0.11
C ALA A 143 -3.14 15.15 0.96
N ALA A 144 -2.21 16.10 0.84
CA ALA A 144 -2.31 17.41 1.51
C ALA A 144 -3.50 18.27 1.03
N GLU A 145 -4.03 18.02 -0.17
CA GLU A 145 -5.23 18.70 -0.68
C GLU A 145 -6.53 18.06 -0.18
N LEU A 146 -6.47 16.84 0.36
CA LEU A 146 -7.64 16.05 0.73
C LEU A 146 -8.52 16.81 1.72
N GLU A 147 -7.95 17.30 2.83
CA GLU A 147 -8.71 17.97 3.89
C GLU A 147 -9.48 19.19 3.36
N ARG A 148 -8.89 19.95 2.43
CA ARG A 148 -9.55 21.10 1.81
C ARG A 148 -10.70 20.70 0.90
N ARG A 149 -10.58 19.57 0.21
CA ARG A 149 -11.58 19.05 -0.74
C ARG A 149 -12.70 18.23 -0.10
N LEU A 150 -12.50 17.76 1.14
CA LEU A 150 -13.56 17.04 1.85
C LEU A 150 -14.86 17.85 1.87
N PRO A 151 -16.00 17.23 1.52
CA PRO A 151 -17.27 17.93 1.53
C PRO A 151 -17.69 18.28 2.97
N PRO A 152 -18.61 19.25 3.16
CA PRO A 152 -19.12 19.62 4.47
C PRO A 152 -19.67 18.44 5.28
N ALA A 153 -20.28 17.46 4.61
CA ALA A 153 -20.78 16.22 5.22
C ALA A 153 -19.70 15.46 6.02
N ASN A 154 -18.46 15.44 5.55
CA ASN A 154 -17.32 14.83 6.25
C ASN A 154 -16.87 15.63 7.49
N ARG A 155 -17.13 16.94 7.51
CA ARG A 155 -16.70 17.86 8.58
C ARG A 155 -17.75 18.02 9.69
N ALA A 156 -19.01 17.72 9.40
CA ALA A 156 -20.16 18.02 10.26
C ALA A 156 -20.33 17.12 11.52
N ALA A 157 -19.46 16.13 11.74
CA ALA A 157 -19.59 15.19 12.88
C ALA A 157 -19.11 15.75 14.25
N LYS A 158 -19.22 17.06 14.48
CA LYS A 158 -19.08 17.68 15.81
C LYS A 158 -20.45 18.17 16.29
N GLY A 159 -21.26 17.31 16.87
CA GLY A 159 -22.51 17.74 17.50
C GLY A 159 -23.58 16.66 17.48
N GLY A 160 -23.52 15.75 18.45
CA GLY A 160 -24.52 14.72 18.63
C GLY A 160 -24.39 14.05 19.99
N GLY A 161 -24.09 14.82 21.04
CA GLY A 161 -24.35 14.39 22.40
C GLY A 161 -25.82 14.61 22.68
N ARG A 162 -26.57 13.52 22.81
CA ARG A 162 -27.80 13.51 23.62
C ARG A 162 -27.40 13.21 25.05
#